data_AF-A0A4Q5X6X5-F1
#
_entry.id   AF-A0A4Q5X6X5-F1
#
_cell.length_a   1.000
_cell.length_b   1.000
_cell.length_c   1.000
_cell.angle_alpha   90.00
_cell.angle_beta   90.00
_cell.angle_gamma   90.00
#
_symmetry.space_group_name_H-M   'P 1'
#
loop_
_entity.id
_entity.type
_entity.pdbx_description
1 polymer ?
#
loop_
_entity_poly.entity_id
_entity_poly.type
_entity_poly.pdbx_seq_one_letter_code
_entity_poly.pdbx_strand_id
1 'polypeptide(L)'
;MKLMGRARAGRLLGVLLALGALSGCASHSDKTKEIRTALDAGQPKRALELLNEELETSSEKELPKSLTGDNALLLLDRAMVLQQLQSYKLSSRDLEVSDKQIEMLDFSRDATDEIGKYLFSDDSGPYKAPPYEKLMINTMNMVNYLAQGDLQGARVEARRLSVMQKYFKDRDPENALSAPGSYLAGFTFEKSGNYDEALRYYDEALAHSQYQSLAEPIRRLMPRSGYASPRLRKAGGVSEGESPTAPGEAEAEAQQGELLVIVSYGRVPAKIARRLPIGLALTYASGAISPNSASQANELAAQGLVTWVNYPELGKARGRYDRPSFQLDGQSRGLEGIVAVDTEAQRSWDAVKGTIIASAITRTVARVVAGKAVEAGTNAATGKDSPLGLLLGLATQVTLTATDTPDTRNWQTLPARMAFSRVMLAPGPRTIRLSARGATMTKKVDIKPGGFAVVNLTVLE
;
A
#
# COMPACT_ATOMS: atom_id res chain seq x y z
N MET A 1 -53.40 -38.42 -9.37
CA MET A 1 -52.33 -37.75 -10.15
C MET A 1 -52.03 -36.32 -9.63
N LYS A 2 -51.86 -36.11 -8.31
CA LYS A 2 -51.58 -34.78 -7.70
C LYS A 2 -50.42 -34.75 -6.68
N LEU A 3 -49.77 -35.89 -6.41
CA LEU A 3 -48.67 -35.98 -5.45
C LEU A 3 -47.25 -35.88 -6.04
N MET A 4 -47.08 -35.96 -7.37
CA MET A 4 -45.74 -35.89 -8.01
C MET A 4 -45.23 -34.46 -8.30
N GLY A 5 -46.07 -33.42 -8.16
CA GLY A 5 -45.68 -32.03 -8.45
C GLY A 5 -44.93 -31.31 -7.32
N ARG A 6 -45.25 -31.60 -6.06
CA ARG A 6 -44.64 -30.95 -4.89
C ARG A 6 -43.19 -31.38 -4.64
N ALA A 7 -42.84 -32.62 -4.98
CA ALA A 7 -41.48 -33.14 -4.81
C ALA A 7 -40.48 -32.53 -5.81
N ARG A 8 -40.93 -32.12 -7.02
CA ARG A 8 -40.07 -31.44 -8.00
C ARG A 8 -39.81 -29.97 -7.64
N ALA A 9 -40.81 -29.27 -7.09
CA ALA A 9 -40.68 -27.88 -6.64
C ALA A 9 -39.72 -27.75 -5.44
N GLY A 10 -39.77 -28.68 -4.47
CA GLY A 10 -38.83 -28.71 -3.35
C GLY A 10 -37.38 -29.03 -3.77
N ARG A 11 -37.19 -29.89 -4.78
CA ARG A 11 -35.86 -30.19 -5.35
C ARG A 11 -35.28 -29.02 -6.15
N LEU A 12 -36.11 -28.28 -6.90
CA LEU A 12 -35.68 -27.07 -7.62
C LEU A 12 -35.33 -25.91 -6.67
N LEU A 13 -36.07 -25.73 -5.57
CA LEU A 13 -35.76 -24.73 -4.55
C LEU A 13 -34.48 -25.08 -3.76
N GLY A 14 -34.27 -26.37 -3.45
CA GLY A 14 -33.04 -26.85 -2.82
C GLY A 14 -31.79 -26.74 -3.70
N VAL A 15 -31.93 -26.91 -5.02
CA VAL A 15 -30.84 -26.70 -5.99
C VAL A 15 -30.53 -25.21 -6.17
N LEU A 16 -31.53 -24.32 -6.16
CA LEU A 16 -31.31 -22.87 -6.21
C LEU A 16 -30.66 -22.32 -4.93
N LEU A 17 -31.02 -22.83 -3.75
CA LEU A 17 -30.33 -22.50 -2.49
C LEU A 17 -28.92 -23.11 -2.40
N ALA A 18 -28.69 -24.29 -2.98
CA ALA A 18 -27.35 -24.90 -3.06
C ALA A 18 -26.43 -24.20 -4.08
N LEU A 19 -26.97 -23.65 -5.18
CA LEU A 19 -26.21 -22.78 -6.08
C LEU A 19 -25.90 -21.41 -5.47
N GLY A 20 -26.79 -20.86 -4.64
CA GLY A 20 -26.53 -19.62 -3.89
C GLY A 20 -25.50 -19.78 -2.76
N ALA A 21 -25.23 -21.00 -2.29
CA ALA A 21 -24.22 -21.29 -1.27
C ALA A 21 -22.80 -21.49 -1.84
N LEU A 22 -22.65 -21.53 -3.17
CA LEU A 22 -21.35 -21.67 -3.85
C LEU A 22 -20.72 -20.33 -4.24
N SER A 23 -21.42 -19.20 -4.08
CA SER A 23 -20.81 -17.87 -4.12
C SER A 23 -20.10 -17.60 -2.80
N GLY A 24 -18.97 -18.28 -2.57
CA GLY A 24 -18.07 -17.89 -1.48
C GLY A 24 -17.72 -16.41 -1.61
N CYS A 25 -17.63 -15.69 -0.48
CA CYS A 25 -17.23 -14.30 -0.47
C CYS A 25 -15.84 -14.15 -1.12
N ALA A 26 -15.81 -13.60 -2.32
CA ALA A 26 -14.58 -13.34 -3.04
C ALA A 26 -13.71 -12.38 -2.22
N SER A 27 -12.45 -12.76 -1.99
CA SER A 27 -11.52 -11.94 -1.22
C SER A 27 -11.20 -10.64 -1.97
N HIS A 28 -10.69 -9.62 -1.28
CA HIS A 28 -10.26 -8.38 -1.92
C HIS A 28 -9.31 -8.63 -3.10
N SER A 29 -8.34 -9.53 -2.94
CA SER A 29 -7.43 -9.94 -4.01
C SER A 29 -8.15 -10.55 -5.22
N ASP A 30 -9.25 -11.28 -5.03
CA ASP A 30 -10.02 -11.86 -6.13
C ASP A 30 -10.76 -10.77 -6.91
N LYS A 31 -11.41 -9.83 -6.21
CA LYS A 31 -12.10 -8.67 -6.82
C LYS A 31 -11.15 -7.84 -7.68
N THR A 32 -9.96 -7.56 -7.17
CA THR A 32 -8.96 -6.72 -7.86
C THR A 32 -8.11 -7.48 -8.88
N LYS A 33 -8.32 -8.78 -9.09
CA LYS A 33 -7.48 -9.61 -9.97
C LYS A 33 -7.49 -9.13 -11.42
N GLU A 34 -8.65 -8.77 -11.96
CA GLU A 34 -8.77 -8.27 -13.34
C GLU A 34 -8.13 -6.89 -13.48
N ILE A 35 -8.33 -6.01 -12.49
CA ILE A 35 -7.66 -4.70 -12.41
C ILE A 35 -6.15 -4.89 -12.47
N ARG A 36 -5.61 -5.79 -11.65
CA ARG A 36 -4.16 -6.04 -11.62
C ARG A 36 -3.65 -6.60 -12.94
N THR A 37 -4.42 -7.49 -13.58
CA THR A 37 -4.09 -8.11 -14.87
C THR A 37 -4.08 -7.07 -15.99
N ALA A 38 -5.01 -6.12 -15.99
CA ALA A 38 -5.01 -5.01 -16.94
C ALA A 38 -3.76 -4.12 -16.76
N LEU A 39 -3.35 -3.85 -15.53
CA LEU A 39 -2.11 -3.13 -15.25
C LEU A 39 -0.87 -3.92 -15.70
N ASP A 40 -0.81 -5.24 -15.46
CA ASP A 40 0.28 -6.11 -15.95
C ASP A 40 0.39 -6.11 -17.48
N ALA A 41 -0.72 -5.85 -18.18
CA ALA A 41 -0.77 -5.78 -19.64
C ALA A 41 -0.50 -4.35 -20.18
N GLY A 42 -0.10 -3.40 -19.34
CA GLY A 42 0.13 -2.01 -19.73
C GLY A 42 -1.16 -1.27 -20.11
N GLN A 43 -2.32 -1.66 -19.56
CA GLN A 43 -3.65 -1.11 -19.90
C GLN A 43 -4.26 -0.30 -18.74
N PRO A 44 -3.69 0.86 -18.35
CA PRO A 44 -4.17 1.63 -17.21
C PRO A 44 -5.58 2.20 -17.40
N LYS A 45 -6.01 2.45 -18.65
CA LYS A 45 -7.39 2.88 -18.93
C LYS A 45 -8.40 1.78 -18.62
N ARG A 46 -8.12 0.53 -19.02
CA ARG A 46 -8.98 -0.62 -18.69
C ARG A 46 -9.00 -0.87 -17.18
N ALA A 47 -7.85 -0.74 -16.52
CA ALA A 47 -7.79 -0.83 -15.07
C ALA A 47 -8.66 0.25 -14.37
N LEU A 48 -8.67 1.49 -14.89
CA LEU A 48 -9.52 2.56 -14.39
C LEU A 48 -11.01 2.26 -14.57
N GLU A 49 -11.41 1.72 -15.72
CA GLU A 49 -12.80 1.28 -15.96
C GLU A 49 -13.22 0.22 -14.94
N LEU A 50 -12.42 -0.84 -14.78
CA LEU A 50 -12.67 -1.90 -13.81
C LEU A 50 -12.74 -1.38 -12.37
N LEU A 51 -11.90 -0.42 -12.01
CA LEU A 51 -11.97 0.22 -10.69
C LEU A 51 -13.25 1.04 -10.50
N ASN A 52 -13.72 1.72 -11.54
CA ASN A 52 -14.99 2.45 -11.47
C ASN A 52 -16.18 1.49 -11.33
N GLU A 53 -16.13 0.33 -12.02
CA GLU A 53 -17.11 -0.76 -11.88
C GLU A 53 -17.16 -1.30 -10.44
N GLU A 54 -16.00 -1.65 -9.85
CA GLU A 54 -15.92 -2.14 -8.45
C GLU A 54 -16.34 -1.07 -7.42
N LEU A 55 -16.09 0.21 -7.70
CA LEU A 55 -16.52 1.33 -6.85
C LEU A 55 -18.00 1.72 -7.05
N GLU A 56 -18.70 1.09 -7.99
CA GLU A 56 -20.06 1.43 -8.40
C GLU A 56 -20.22 2.91 -8.81
N THR A 57 -19.23 3.44 -9.53
CA THR A 57 -19.19 4.82 -10.02
C THR A 57 -19.29 4.88 -11.53
N SER A 58 -19.99 5.88 -12.08
CA SER A 58 -20.17 6.01 -13.53
C SER A 58 -18.89 6.49 -14.23
N SER A 59 -18.01 7.18 -13.50
CA SER A 59 -16.73 7.67 -13.98
C SER A 59 -15.78 7.97 -12.82
N GLU A 60 -14.51 8.22 -13.16
CA GLU A 60 -13.47 8.64 -12.22
C GLU A 60 -13.76 9.99 -11.55
N LYS A 61 -14.75 10.75 -12.03
CA LYS A 61 -15.17 12.03 -11.45
C LYS A 61 -16.12 11.85 -10.26
N GLU A 62 -16.65 10.65 -10.05
CA GLU A 62 -17.55 10.33 -8.95
C GLU A 62 -16.81 9.62 -7.82
N LEU A 63 -17.31 9.82 -6.59
CA LEU A 63 -16.91 9.04 -5.42
C LEU A 63 -17.96 7.95 -5.17
N PRO A 64 -17.58 6.80 -4.59
CA PRO A 64 -18.53 5.77 -4.21
C PRO A 64 -19.53 6.31 -3.18
N LYS A 65 -20.75 5.76 -3.16
CA LYS A 65 -21.82 6.19 -2.24
C LYS A 65 -21.49 5.98 -0.76
N SER A 66 -20.60 5.02 -0.46
CA SER A 66 -20.10 4.73 0.88
C SER A 66 -18.59 4.50 0.83
N LEU A 67 -17.89 4.88 1.91
CA LEU A 67 -16.46 4.61 2.11
C LEU A 67 -16.21 3.42 3.04
N THR A 68 -17.25 2.67 3.39
CA THR A 68 -17.16 1.45 4.19
C THR A 68 -16.63 0.27 3.36
N GLY A 69 -16.16 -0.77 4.03
CA GLY A 69 -15.65 -1.98 3.37
C GLY A 69 -14.35 -1.70 2.59
N ASP A 70 -14.27 -2.19 1.36
CA ASP A 70 -13.07 -2.09 0.52
C ASP A 70 -12.97 -0.74 -0.22
N ASN A 71 -14.01 0.10 -0.21
CA ASN A 71 -14.08 1.28 -1.07
C ASN A 71 -12.97 2.30 -0.79
N ALA A 72 -12.58 2.50 0.49
CA ALA A 72 -11.45 3.36 0.82
C ALA A 72 -10.13 2.83 0.22
N LEU A 73 -9.95 1.51 0.19
CA LEU A 73 -8.77 0.88 -0.40
C LEU A 73 -8.81 0.91 -1.94
N LEU A 74 -9.97 0.66 -2.54
CA LEU A 74 -10.17 0.77 -4.00
C LEU A 74 -9.93 2.20 -4.51
N LEU A 75 -10.26 3.22 -3.70
CA LEU A 75 -9.90 4.61 -4.02
C LEU A 75 -8.39 4.85 -3.97
N LEU A 76 -7.65 4.26 -3.03
CA LEU A 76 -6.18 4.28 -3.06
C LEU A 76 -5.66 3.61 -4.35
N ASP A 77 -6.28 2.50 -4.74
CA ASP A 77 -5.90 1.80 -5.96
C ASP A 77 -6.13 2.68 -7.21
N ARG A 78 -7.31 3.30 -7.29
CA ARG A 78 -7.70 4.24 -8.36
C ARG A 78 -6.84 5.48 -8.40
N ALA A 79 -6.44 6.02 -7.25
CA ALA A 79 -5.57 7.18 -7.19
C ALA A 79 -4.25 6.96 -7.93
N MET A 80 -3.63 5.78 -7.81
CA MET A 80 -2.35 5.51 -8.48
C MET A 80 -2.54 5.30 -9.99
N VAL A 81 -3.64 4.67 -10.41
CA VAL A 81 -3.99 4.55 -11.83
C VAL A 81 -4.23 5.93 -12.45
N LEU A 82 -4.95 6.81 -11.73
CA LEU A 82 -5.14 8.20 -12.13
C LEU A 82 -3.81 8.96 -12.20
N GLN A 83 -2.88 8.72 -11.28
CA GLN A 83 -1.55 9.34 -11.32
C GLN A 83 -0.73 8.85 -12.54
N GLN A 84 -0.78 7.55 -12.86
CA GLN A 84 -0.19 7.00 -14.10
C GLN A 84 -0.79 7.64 -15.36
N LEU A 85 -2.10 7.93 -15.33
CA LEU A 85 -2.81 8.66 -16.38
C LEU A 85 -2.64 10.20 -16.29
N GLN A 86 -1.76 10.68 -15.41
CA GLN A 86 -1.47 12.11 -15.17
C GLN A 86 -2.69 12.96 -14.75
N SER A 87 -3.73 12.32 -14.24
CA SER A 87 -4.93 12.96 -13.68
C SER A 87 -4.70 13.32 -12.21
N TYR A 88 -3.68 14.15 -11.95
CA TYR A 88 -3.18 14.44 -10.59
C TYR A 88 -4.23 15.00 -9.63
N LYS A 89 -5.16 15.84 -10.11
CA LYS A 89 -6.24 16.38 -9.25
C LYS A 89 -7.20 15.29 -8.76
N LEU A 90 -7.58 14.37 -9.64
CA LEU A 90 -8.47 13.27 -9.28
C LEU A 90 -7.75 12.24 -8.41
N SER A 91 -6.47 11.98 -8.70
CA SER A 91 -5.60 11.18 -7.83
C SER A 91 -5.52 11.77 -6.42
N SER A 92 -5.28 13.08 -6.30
CA SER A 92 -5.22 13.80 -5.01
C SER A 92 -6.52 13.68 -4.24
N ARG A 93 -7.67 13.89 -4.90
CA ARG A 93 -8.99 13.74 -4.29
C ARG A 93 -9.18 12.34 -3.72
N ASP A 94 -8.87 11.30 -4.50
CA ASP A 94 -9.06 9.91 -4.06
C ASP A 94 -8.14 9.57 -2.88
N LEU A 95 -6.86 10.01 -2.90
CA LEU A 95 -5.95 9.85 -1.76
C LEU A 95 -6.50 10.53 -0.50
N GLU A 96 -6.94 11.79 -0.59
CA GLU A 96 -7.44 12.55 0.58
C GLU A 96 -8.71 11.96 1.18
N VAL A 97 -9.62 11.46 0.33
CA VAL A 97 -10.84 10.80 0.78
C VAL A 97 -10.52 9.48 1.49
N SER A 98 -9.62 8.69 0.92
CA SER A 98 -9.17 7.44 1.53
C SER A 98 -8.40 7.65 2.83
N ASP A 99 -7.48 8.62 2.87
CA ASP A 99 -6.65 8.95 4.03
C ASP A 99 -7.51 9.23 5.26
N LYS A 100 -8.48 10.13 5.10
CA LYS A 100 -9.42 10.49 6.17
C LYS A 100 -10.20 9.29 6.70
N GLN A 101 -10.60 8.37 5.81
CA GLN A 101 -11.34 7.17 6.22
C GLN A 101 -10.43 6.17 6.95
N ILE A 102 -9.23 5.92 6.44
CA ILE A 102 -8.25 4.99 7.04
C ILE A 102 -7.84 5.49 8.43
N GLU A 103 -7.49 6.78 8.56
CA GLU A 103 -7.12 7.37 9.84
C GLU A 103 -8.26 7.33 10.86
N MET A 104 -9.48 7.69 10.47
CA MET A 104 -10.65 7.66 11.37
C MET A 104 -10.89 6.26 11.93
N LEU A 105 -10.77 5.24 11.09
CA LEU A 105 -10.97 3.85 11.48
C LEU A 105 -9.90 3.36 12.48
N ASP A 106 -8.67 3.83 12.35
CA ASP A 106 -7.59 3.45 13.25
C ASP A 106 -7.70 4.14 14.63
N PHE A 107 -8.01 5.44 14.69
CA PHE A 107 -8.15 6.15 15.97
C PHE A 107 -9.32 5.66 16.82
N SER A 108 -10.39 5.15 16.19
CA SER A 108 -11.59 4.68 16.91
C SER A 108 -11.38 3.38 17.72
N ARG A 109 -10.26 2.68 17.54
CA ARG A 109 -10.06 1.30 18.05
C ARG A 109 -8.89 1.15 19.03
N ASP A 110 -8.30 2.23 19.51
CA ASP A 110 -7.13 2.23 20.42
C ASP A 110 -7.40 1.77 21.87
N ALA A 111 -8.40 0.91 22.10
CA ALA A 111 -8.67 0.31 23.42
C ALA A 111 -9.09 -1.16 23.33
N THR A 112 -8.14 -2.07 23.07
CA THR A 112 -8.07 -3.47 23.60
C THR A 112 -6.88 -4.25 22.99
N ASP A 113 -6.34 -5.19 23.77
CA ASP A 113 -5.04 -5.88 23.63
C ASP A 113 -4.56 -6.29 22.23
N GLU A 114 -3.23 -6.29 22.07
CA GLU A 114 -2.47 -6.53 20.85
C GLU A 114 -2.80 -7.87 20.14
N ILE A 115 -3.14 -8.91 20.92
CA ILE A 115 -3.55 -10.23 20.40
C ILE A 115 -5.01 -10.21 19.90
N GLY A 116 -5.88 -9.42 20.53
CA GLY A 116 -7.28 -9.25 20.11
C GLY A 116 -7.42 -8.55 18.74
N LYS A 117 -6.44 -7.71 18.38
CA LYS A 117 -6.46 -6.92 17.14
C LYS A 117 -6.49 -7.76 15.86
N TYR A 118 -5.90 -8.96 15.88
CA TYR A 118 -5.80 -9.87 14.73
C TYR A 118 -6.79 -11.04 14.80
N LEU A 119 -7.22 -11.43 16.00
CA LEU A 119 -8.24 -12.47 16.20
C LEU A 119 -9.59 -12.11 15.55
N PHE A 120 -9.93 -10.82 15.53
CA PHE A 120 -11.15 -10.29 14.91
C PHE A 120 -10.90 -9.59 13.54
N SER A 121 -9.73 -9.75 12.91
CA SER A 121 -9.48 -9.23 11.56
C SER A 121 -9.79 -10.29 10.50
N ASP A 122 -11.07 -10.54 10.27
CA ASP A 122 -11.53 -11.05 8.98
C ASP A 122 -11.69 -9.87 7.99
N ASP A 123 -12.00 -10.17 6.73
CA ASP A 123 -12.19 -9.15 5.68
C ASP A 123 -13.40 -8.22 5.91
N SER A 124 -14.22 -8.51 6.93
CA SER A 124 -15.43 -7.76 7.26
C SER A 124 -15.20 -6.52 8.14
N GLY A 125 -14.08 -6.48 8.87
CA GLY A 125 -13.70 -5.34 9.71
C GLY A 125 -13.09 -4.18 8.91
N PRO A 126 -12.96 -2.98 9.52
CA PRO A 126 -12.20 -1.85 8.97
C PRO A 126 -10.81 -2.23 8.44
N TYR A 127 -10.44 -1.70 7.27
CA TYR A 127 -9.09 -1.85 6.73
C TYR A 127 -8.05 -1.17 7.64
N LYS A 128 -6.98 -1.89 7.97
CA LYS A 128 -5.86 -1.39 8.78
C LYS A 128 -4.61 -1.31 7.92
N ALA A 129 -4.29 -0.11 7.45
CA ALA A 129 -3.11 0.12 6.64
C ALA A 129 -1.83 -0.01 7.50
N PRO A 130 -0.81 -0.77 7.07
CA PRO A 130 0.48 -0.79 7.74
C PRO A 130 1.16 0.58 7.66
N PRO A 131 2.12 0.89 8.56
CA PRO A 131 2.77 2.20 8.63
C PRO A 131 3.32 2.70 7.29
N TYR A 132 3.97 1.82 6.52
CA TYR A 132 4.54 2.20 5.22
C TYR A 132 3.47 2.65 4.21
N GLU A 133 2.27 2.07 4.21
CA GLU A 133 1.20 2.50 3.31
C GLU A 133 0.70 3.89 3.68
N LYS A 134 0.51 4.16 4.97
CA LYS A 134 0.05 5.48 5.46
C LYS A 134 1.03 6.59 5.12
N LEU A 135 2.32 6.36 5.37
CA LEU A 135 3.37 7.32 4.99
C LEU A 135 3.40 7.54 3.47
N MET A 136 3.09 6.50 2.70
CA MET A 136 3.02 6.59 1.24
C MET A 136 1.79 7.34 0.73
N ILE A 137 0.69 7.42 1.48
CA ILE A 137 -0.48 8.23 1.08
C ILE A 137 -0.06 9.70 0.93
N ASN A 138 0.53 10.30 1.98
CA ASN A 138 1.00 11.69 1.90
C ASN A 138 2.16 11.86 0.92
N THR A 139 3.05 10.87 0.82
CA THR A 139 4.18 10.90 -0.14
C THR A 139 3.68 10.96 -1.58
N MET A 140 2.75 10.09 -1.97
CA MET A 140 2.18 10.07 -3.32
C MET A 140 1.31 11.29 -3.58
N ASN A 141 0.65 11.83 -2.55
CA ASN A 141 -0.12 13.06 -2.71
C ASN A 141 0.77 14.31 -2.87
N MET A 142 1.92 14.37 -2.19
CA MET A 142 2.94 15.38 -2.48
C MET A 142 3.39 15.32 -3.95
N VAL A 143 3.57 14.12 -4.52
CA VAL A 143 3.91 13.97 -5.95
C VAL A 143 2.81 14.59 -6.83
N ASN A 144 1.52 14.36 -6.52
CA ASN A 144 0.40 14.96 -7.26
C ASN A 144 0.44 16.50 -7.24
N TYR A 145 0.68 17.09 -6.07
CA TYR A 145 0.76 18.54 -5.91
C TYR A 145 1.99 19.13 -6.60
N LEU A 146 3.17 18.53 -6.38
CA LEU A 146 4.42 18.95 -7.00
C LEU A 146 4.37 18.87 -8.53
N ALA A 147 3.80 17.80 -9.10
CA ALA A 147 3.63 17.64 -10.54
C ALA A 147 2.72 18.72 -11.18
N GLN A 148 1.88 19.37 -10.37
CA GLN A 148 1.03 20.49 -10.76
C GLN A 148 1.66 21.86 -10.47
N GLY A 149 2.84 21.90 -9.86
CA GLY A 149 3.47 23.15 -9.38
C GLY A 149 2.80 23.74 -8.13
N ASP A 150 1.92 22.99 -7.46
CA ASP A 150 1.22 23.44 -6.26
C ASP A 150 2.07 23.18 -5.01
N LEU A 151 2.92 24.13 -4.66
CA LEU A 151 3.70 24.08 -3.43
C LEU A 151 2.84 24.15 -2.17
N GLN A 152 1.66 24.79 -2.24
CA GLN A 152 0.82 24.97 -1.05
C GLN A 152 0.21 23.65 -0.62
N GLY A 153 -0.38 22.91 -1.56
CA GLY A 153 -0.87 21.56 -1.31
C GLY A 153 0.25 20.60 -0.90
N ALA A 154 1.39 20.64 -1.58
CA ALA A 154 2.54 19.81 -1.23
C ALA A 154 3.03 20.08 0.22
N ARG A 155 3.02 21.33 0.70
CA ARG A 155 3.39 21.65 2.09
C ARG A 155 2.40 21.10 3.11
N VAL A 156 1.11 21.05 2.78
CA VAL A 156 0.10 20.46 3.67
C VAL A 156 0.41 18.98 3.85
N GLU A 157 0.65 18.27 2.75
CA GLU A 157 0.98 16.85 2.78
C GLU A 157 2.34 16.56 3.44
N ALA A 158 3.35 17.42 3.23
CA ALA A 158 4.63 17.31 3.94
C ALA A 158 4.48 17.41 5.46
N ARG A 159 3.60 18.29 5.95
CA ARG A 159 3.31 18.41 7.39
C ARG A 159 2.53 17.22 7.92
N ARG A 160 1.55 16.72 7.17
CA ARG A 160 0.80 15.50 7.52
C ARG A 160 1.73 14.31 7.62
N LEU A 161 2.62 14.15 6.64
CA LEU A 161 3.67 13.15 6.66
C LEU A 161 4.52 13.24 7.94
N SER A 162 5.01 14.44 8.31
CA SER A 162 5.78 14.64 9.55
C SER A 162 5.04 14.19 10.81
N VAL A 163 3.74 14.51 10.91
CA VAL A 163 2.91 14.09 12.04
C VAL A 163 2.83 12.55 12.09
N MET A 164 2.63 11.92 10.93
CA MET A 164 2.53 10.47 10.81
C MET A 164 3.87 9.78 11.10
N GLN A 165 4.99 10.32 10.61
CA GLN A 165 6.34 9.84 10.90
C GLN A 165 6.62 9.88 12.39
N LYS A 166 6.27 10.98 13.06
CA LYS A 166 6.42 11.08 14.52
C LYS A 166 5.57 10.06 15.26
N TYR A 167 4.29 9.91 14.88
CA TYR A 167 3.38 8.94 15.49
C TYR A 167 3.91 7.49 15.42
N PHE A 168 4.53 7.12 14.30
CA PHE A 168 5.10 5.78 14.12
C PHE A 168 6.49 5.61 14.72
N LYS A 169 7.36 6.63 14.67
CA LYS A 169 8.70 6.54 15.27
C LYS A 169 8.66 6.24 16.76
N ASP A 170 7.65 6.76 17.47
CA ASP A 170 7.47 6.53 18.90
C ASP A 170 6.97 5.09 19.22
N ARG A 171 6.41 4.38 18.24
CA ARG A 171 5.83 3.04 18.39
C ARG A 171 6.65 1.94 17.74
N ASP A 172 7.35 2.28 16.66
CA ASP A 172 8.08 1.38 15.80
C ASP A 172 9.24 2.12 15.08
N PRO A 173 10.34 2.41 15.81
CA PRO A 173 11.42 3.28 15.32
C PRO A 173 12.23 2.71 14.14
N GLU A 174 12.11 1.42 13.82
CA GLU A 174 12.85 0.76 12.74
C GLU A 174 12.06 0.62 11.43
N ASN A 175 10.74 0.82 11.44
CA ASN A 175 9.83 0.36 10.36
C ASN A 175 9.05 1.48 9.62
N ALA A 176 9.63 2.67 9.51
CA ALA A 176 9.01 3.76 8.74
C ALA A 176 9.74 3.96 7.40
N LEU A 177 9.02 3.75 6.29
CA LEU A 177 9.43 4.21 4.95
C LEU A 177 9.39 5.75 4.89
N SER A 178 10.34 6.40 5.54
CA SER A 178 10.39 7.87 5.69
C SER A 178 11.14 8.55 4.55
N ALA A 179 12.15 7.88 3.98
CA ALA A 179 13.13 8.49 3.07
C ALA A 179 12.53 9.20 1.83
N PRO A 180 11.66 8.58 1.00
CA PRO A 180 11.13 9.25 -0.20
C PRO A 180 10.22 10.42 0.17
N GLY A 181 9.42 10.27 1.22
CA GLY A 181 8.54 11.31 1.73
C GLY A 181 9.33 12.50 2.27
N SER A 182 10.33 12.27 3.13
CA SER A 182 11.18 13.34 3.68
C SER A 182 12.00 14.02 2.57
N TYR A 183 12.48 13.31 1.55
CA TYR A 183 13.13 13.94 0.40
C TYR A 183 12.21 14.95 -0.31
N LEU A 184 10.97 14.56 -0.62
CA LEU A 184 10.00 15.42 -1.30
C LEU A 184 9.49 16.55 -0.40
N ALA A 185 9.34 16.30 0.90
CA ALA A 185 9.02 17.32 1.89
C ALA A 185 10.13 18.38 1.96
N GLY A 186 11.39 17.97 2.00
CA GLY A 186 12.55 18.86 1.96
C GLY A 186 12.55 19.73 0.70
N PHE A 187 12.33 19.12 -0.47
CA PHE A 187 12.19 19.86 -1.74
C PHE A 187 11.06 20.90 -1.67
N THR A 188 9.92 20.50 -1.14
CA THR A 188 8.74 21.37 -1.02
C THR A 188 9.02 22.58 -0.13
N PHE A 189 9.61 22.38 1.05
CA PHE A 189 9.94 23.46 1.97
C PHE A 189 11.07 24.35 1.44
N GLU A 190 12.05 23.76 0.74
CA GLU A 190 13.10 24.51 0.05
C GLU A 190 12.48 25.48 -0.96
N LYS A 191 11.61 24.98 -1.85
CA LYS A 191 10.97 25.81 -2.88
C LYS A 191 9.94 26.79 -2.32
N SER A 192 9.57 26.62 -1.06
CA SER A 192 8.72 27.56 -0.31
C SER A 192 9.53 28.60 0.48
N GLY A 193 10.87 28.61 0.36
CA GLY A 193 11.74 29.56 1.06
C GLY A 193 11.97 29.23 2.54
N ASN A 194 11.56 28.06 3.00
CA ASN A 194 11.70 27.64 4.39
C ASN A 194 12.86 26.65 4.53
N TYR A 195 14.07 27.19 4.67
CA TYR A 195 15.31 26.44 4.58
C TYR A 195 15.61 25.58 5.81
N ASP A 196 15.26 26.04 7.00
CA ASP A 196 15.42 25.27 8.25
C ASP A 196 14.60 23.98 8.20
N GLU A 197 13.31 24.08 7.84
CA GLU A 197 12.46 22.92 7.65
C GLU A 197 12.99 22.01 6.53
N ALA A 198 13.41 22.60 5.40
CA ALA A 198 13.95 21.83 4.27
C ALA A 198 15.15 20.97 4.70
N LEU A 199 16.11 21.56 5.42
CA LEU A 199 17.30 20.85 5.88
C LEU A 199 16.98 19.76 6.91
N ARG A 200 15.97 19.96 7.78
CA ARG A 200 15.51 18.89 8.71
C ARG A 200 14.99 17.67 7.95
N TYR A 201 14.16 17.88 6.93
CA TYR A 201 13.66 16.79 6.10
C TYR A 201 14.75 16.14 5.25
N TYR A 202 15.70 16.91 4.72
CA TYR A 202 16.86 16.33 4.02
C TYR A 202 17.75 15.53 4.96
N ASP A 203 17.94 15.98 6.20
CA ASP A 203 18.67 15.22 7.21
C ASP A 203 18.00 13.89 7.48
N GLU A 204 16.68 13.90 7.66
CA GLU A 204 15.88 12.68 7.84
C GLU A 204 15.97 11.74 6.64
N ALA A 205 15.82 12.24 5.41
CA ALA A 205 15.98 11.42 4.21
C ALA A 205 17.37 10.76 4.16
N LEU A 206 18.42 11.52 4.48
CA LEU A 206 19.80 11.03 4.52
C LEU A 206 20.06 10.00 5.63
N ALA A 207 19.22 9.92 6.66
CA ALA A 207 19.33 8.91 7.71
C ALA A 207 19.06 7.49 7.17
N HIS A 208 18.29 7.37 6.08
CA HIS A 208 17.82 6.11 5.55
C HIS A 208 18.40 5.77 4.17
N SER A 209 18.83 6.76 3.40
CA SER A 209 19.37 6.56 2.04
C SER A 209 20.33 7.67 1.64
N GLN A 210 21.29 7.36 0.78
CA GLN A 210 22.19 8.39 0.23
C GLN A 210 21.56 9.02 -1.01
N TYR A 211 21.54 10.35 -1.04
CA TYR A 211 21.05 11.16 -2.16
C TYR A 211 22.15 12.14 -2.59
N GLN A 212 22.76 11.88 -3.74
CA GLN A 212 23.84 12.71 -4.27
C GLN A 212 23.31 14.08 -4.72
N SER A 213 22.08 14.15 -5.22
CA SER A 213 21.44 15.42 -5.56
C SER A 213 21.21 16.36 -4.39
N LEU A 214 21.28 15.88 -3.14
CA LEU A 214 21.12 16.75 -1.99
C LEU A 214 22.40 17.51 -1.64
N ALA A 215 23.55 17.14 -2.20
CA ALA A 215 24.82 17.79 -1.88
C ALA A 215 24.82 19.30 -2.17
N GLU A 216 24.43 19.69 -3.38
CA GLU A 216 24.38 21.10 -3.79
C GLU A 216 23.29 21.89 -3.06
N PRO A 217 22.03 21.42 -2.96
CA PRO A 217 21.01 22.08 -2.16
C PRO A 217 21.42 22.28 -0.71
N ILE A 218 22.00 21.27 -0.07
CA ILE A 218 22.47 21.38 1.31
C ILE A 218 23.56 22.45 1.43
N ARG A 219 24.56 22.45 0.53
CA ARG A 219 25.62 23.47 0.50
C ARG A 219 25.06 24.89 0.34
N ARG A 220 24.05 25.07 -0.52
CA ARG A 220 23.38 26.37 -0.72
C ARG A 220 22.56 26.83 0.48
N LEU A 221 21.85 25.90 1.13
CA LEU A 221 20.87 26.22 2.17
C LEU A 221 21.50 26.36 3.55
N MET A 222 22.54 25.59 3.87
CA MET A 222 23.16 25.58 5.20
C MET A 222 23.64 26.97 5.69
N PRO A 223 24.31 27.81 4.87
CA PRO A 223 24.72 29.16 5.31
C PRO A 223 23.54 30.11 5.59
N ARG A 224 22.34 29.77 5.15
CA ARG A 224 21.11 30.59 5.24
C ARG A 224 20.14 30.05 6.31
N SER A 225 20.56 29.05 7.07
CA SER A 225 19.71 28.29 7.99
C SER A 225 20.32 28.22 9.38
N GLY A 226 19.46 28.18 10.41
CA GLY A 226 19.88 27.90 11.78
C GLY A 226 20.10 26.41 12.07
N TYR A 227 19.72 25.52 11.15
CA TYR A 227 19.79 24.08 11.34
C TYR A 227 20.97 23.44 10.59
N ALA A 228 21.79 22.68 11.31
CA ALA A 228 22.89 21.91 10.75
C ALA A 228 23.06 20.60 11.52
N SER A 229 23.43 19.54 10.80
CA SER A 229 23.77 18.23 11.38
C SER A 229 25.12 17.74 10.83
N PRO A 230 25.82 16.82 11.52
CA PRO A 230 27.01 16.18 10.96
C PRO A 230 26.73 15.46 9.61
N ARG A 231 25.53 14.88 9.47
CA ARG A 231 25.11 14.16 8.26
C ARG A 231 24.94 15.13 7.08
N LEU A 232 24.34 16.30 7.33
CA LEU A 232 24.22 17.38 6.34
C LEU A 232 25.58 17.94 5.93
N ARG A 233 26.48 18.23 6.88
CA ARG A 233 27.84 18.72 6.57
C ARG A 233 28.59 17.76 5.65
N LYS A 234 28.53 16.46 5.98
CA LYS A 234 29.12 15.39 5.18
C LYS A 234 28.50 15.32 3.78
N ALA A 235 27.17 15.38 3.67
CA ALA A 235 26.47 15.31 2.39
C ALA A 235 26.73 16.54 1.50
N GLY A 236 26.78 17.74 2.09
CA GLY A 236 27.10 18.99 1.37
C GLY A 236 28.57 19.10 0.91
N GLY A 237 29.45 18.23 1.43
CA GLY A 237 30.88 18.27 1.15
C GLY A 237 31.58 19.48 1.75
N VAL A 238 30.99 20.13 2.76
CA VAL A 238 31.51 21.37 3.34
C VAL A 238 32.72 21.04 4.23
N SER A 239 33.93 21.38 3.78
CA SER A 239 35.12 21.46 4.65
C SER A 239 35.17 22.81 5.35
N GLU A 240 35.69 22.84 6.59
CA GLU A 240 35.98 24.11 7.27
C GLU A 240 36.95 24.94 6.40
N GLY A 241 36.50 26.09 5.89
CA GLY A 241 37.34 27.03 5.13
C GLY A 241 37.03 27.17 3.63
N GLU A 242 35.99 26.53 3.09
CA GLU A 242 35.55 26.81 1.71
C GLU A 242 34.92 28.21 1.61
N SER A 243 35.59 29.11 0.88
CA SER A 243 35.15 30.48 0.64
C SER A 243 33.86 30.50 -0.22
N PRO A 244 32.97 31.49 -0.02
CA PRO A 244 31.77 31.64 -0.84
C PRO A 244 32.13 31.80 -2.33
N THR A 245 31.28 31.22 -3.19
CA THR A 245 31.33 31.34 -4.65
C THR A 245 31.47 32.80 -5.09
N ALA A 246 32.26 33.06 -6.13
CA ALA A 246 32.52 34.42 -6.60
C ALA A 246 31.20 35.15 -6.95
N PRO A 247 31.08 36.47 -6.74
CA PRO A 247 29.81 37.22 -6.87
C PRO A 247 29.07 37.01 -8.21
N GLY A 248 29.80 36.88 -9.33
CA GLY A 248 29.21 36.66 -10.65
C GLY A 248 28.73 35.22 -10.91
N GLU A 249 29.29 34.22 -10.23
CA GLU A 249 28.82 32.84 -10.29
C GLU A 249 27.55 32.66 -9.45
N ALA A 250 27.45 33.37 -8.32
CA ALA A 250 26.25 33.38 -7.47
C ALA A 250 25.03 34.01 -8.19
N GLU A 251 25.22 35.05 -9.00
CA GLU A 251 24.16 35.66 -9.81
C GLU A 251 23.70 34.75 -10.96
N ALA A 252 24.64 34.03 -11.60
CA ALA A 252 24.33 33.07 -12.65
C ALA A 252 23.62 31.81 -12.09
N GLU A 253 24.01 31.30 -10.92
CA GLU A 253 23.31 30.24 -10.20
C GLU A 253 21.93 30.66 -9.73
N ALA A 254 21.76 31.91 -9.26
CA ALA A 254 20.46 32.45 -8.85
C ALA A 254 19.45 32.53 -10.01
N GLN A 255 19.91 32.59 -11.25
CA GLN A 255 19.06 32.60 -12.44
C GLN A 255 18.77 31.20 -12.99
N GLN A 256 19.47 30.16 -12.57
CA GLN A 256 19.17 28.79 -12.98
C GLN A 256 17.82 28.35 -12.42
N GLY A 257 17.07 27.59 -13.22
CA GLY A 257 15.90 26.88 -12.74
C GLY A 257 16.24 25.43 -12.41
N GLU A 258 15.37 24.77 -11.66
CA GLU A 258 15.58 23.39 -11.24
C GLU A 258 14.53 22.43 -11.82
N LEU A 259 14.96 21.28 -12.32
CA LEU A 259 14.09 20.19 -12.70
C LEU A 259 14.15 19.08 -11.65
N LEU A 260 13.00 18.74 -11.08
CA LEU A 260 12.80 17.51 -10.31
C LEU A 260 12.13 16.45 -11.19
N VAL A 261 12.80 15.32 -11.34
CA VAL A 261 12.26 14.11 -11.98
C VAL A 261 11.88 13.10 -10.92
N ILE A 262 10.69 12.54 -11.04
CA ILE A 262 10.17 11.49 -10.17
C ILE A 262 9.73 10.33 -11.07
N VAL A 263 10.22 9.13 -10.80
CA VAL A 263 9.80 7.90 -11.49
C VAL A 263 9.35 6.88 -10.47
N SER A 264 8.05 6.60 -10.45
CA SER A 264 7.43 5.59 -9.60
C SER A 264 7.04 4.38 -10.45
N TYR A 265 7.52 3.18 -10.13
CA TYR A 265 7.35 2.03 -11.02
C TYR A 265 7.22 0.68 -10.31
N GLY A 266 6.54 -0.24 -11.00
CA GLY A 266 6.15 -1.54 -10.45
C GLY A 266 5.08 -1.40 -9.37
N ARG A 267 4.68 -2.52 -8.77
CA ARG A 267 3.72 -2.56 -7.66
C ARG A 267 4.22 -3.43 -6.53
N VAL A 268 3.90 -3.04 -5.30
CA VAL A 268 4.10 -3.91 -4.14
C VAL A 268 3.32 -5.23 -4.36
N PRO A 269 3.81 -6.37 -3.85
CA PRO A 269 3.10 -7.63 -4.05
C PRO A 269 1.70 -7.58 -3.42
N ALA A 270 0.70 -8.09 -4.15
CA ALA A 270 -0.65 -8.26 -3.59
C ALA A 270 -0.65 -9.39 -2.55
N LYS A 271 -1.40 -9.22 -1.46
CA LYS A 271 -1.73 -10.36 -0.59
C LYS A 271 -2.71 -11.27 -1.32
N ILE A 272 -2.55 -12.58 -1.17
CA ILE A 272 -3.39 -13.60 -1.79
C ILE A 272 -3.88 -14.60 -0.76
N ALA A 273 -5.07 -15.16 -0.94
CA ALA A 273 -5.59 -16.20 -0.06
C ALA A 273 -4.82 -17.51 -0.28
N ARG A 274 -4.40 -18.15 0.82
CA ARG A 274 -3.70 -19.44 0.80
C ARG A 274 -4.27 -20.38 1.84
N ARG A 275 -4.12 -21.68 1.56
CA ARG A 275 -4.39 -22.77 2.51
C ARG A 275 -3.07 -23.27 3.05
N LEU A 276 -2.88 -23.18 4.36
CA LEU A 276 -1.70 -23.68 5.05
C LEU A 276 -2.06 -24.95 5.82
N PRO A 277 -1.37 -26.09 5.59
CA PRO A 277 -1.58 -27.29 6.39
C PRO A 277 -1.37 -26.98 7.88
N ILE A 278 -2.27 -27.49 8.74
CA ILE A 278 -2.34 -27.09 10.15
C ILE A 278 -1.01 -27.31 10.91
N GLY A 279 -0.28 -28.39 10.63
CA GLY A 279 1.02 -28.66 11.28
C GLY A 279 2.08 -27.61 10.93
N LEU A 280 2.11 -27.14 9.67
CA LEU A 280 3.00 -26.07 9.25
C LEU A 280 2.55 -24.72 9.83
N ALA A 281 1.24 -24.49 9.89
CA ALA A 281 0.67 -23.29 10.51
C ALA A 281 1.06 -23.17 11.99
N LEU A 282 0.96 -24.26 12.76
CA LEU A 282 1.37 -24.30 14.16
C LEU A 282 2.88 -24.05 14.33
N THR A 283 3.70 -24.55 13.40
CA THR A 283 5.14 -24.29 13.38
C THR A 283 5.44 -22.80 13.19
N TYR A 284 4.81 -22.16 12.19
CA TYR A 284 4.99 -20.73 11.91
C TYR A 284 4.39 -19.83 12.98
N ALA A 285 3.35 -20.28 13.67
CA ALA A 285 2.70 -19.53 14.73
C ALA A 285 3.30 -19.78 16.13
N SER A 286 4.31 -20.65 16.26
CA SER A 286 4.82 -21.14 17.56
C SER A 286 5.23 -20.02 18.54
N GLY A 287 5.75 -18.90 18.05
CA GLY A 287 6.11 -17.73 18.87
C GLY A 287 4.94 -16.79 19.22
N ALA A 288 3.76 -16.98 18.63
CA ALA A 288 2.62 -16.07 18.75
C ALA A 288 1.32 -16.75 19.22
N ILE A 289 1.22 -18.08 19.14
CA ILE A 289 0.02 -18.84 19.54
C ILE A 289 0.06 -19.23 21.02
N SER A 290 -1.08 -19.17 21.70
CA SER A 290 -1.17 -19.63 23.09
C SER A 290 -1.05 -21.17 23.18
N PRO A 291 -0.48 -21.72 24.27
CA PRO A 291 -0.38 -23.18 24.46
C PRO A 291 -1.74 -23.88 24.40
N ASN A 292 -2.79 -23.26 24.95
CA ASN A 292 -4.15 -23.82 24.94
C ASN A 292 -4.72 -23.88 23.52
N SER A 293 -4.58 -22.79 22.74
CA SER A 293 -5.03 -22.75 21.35
C SER A 293 -4.27 -23.77 20.48
N ALA A 294 -2.96 -23.93 20.72
CA ALA A 294 -2.14 -24.92 20.03
C ALA A 294 -2.58 -26.36 20.38
N SER A 295 -2.85 -26.65 21.66
CA SER A 295 -3.35 -27.97 22.08
C SER A 295 -4.69 -28.30 21.43
N GLN A 296 -5.65 -27.37 21.47
CA GLN A 296 -6.96 -27.55 20.84
C GLN A 296 -6.84 -27.75 19.32
N ALA A 297 -5.98 -26.97 18.66
CA ALA A 297 -5.73 -27.14 17.23
C ALA A 297 -5.13 -28.52 16.92
N ASN A 298 -4.19 -29.01 17.73
CA ASN A 298 -3.61 -30.35 17.59
C ASN A 298 -4.65 -31.46 17.79
N GLU A 299 -5.52 -31.35 18.79
CA GLU A 299 -6.60 -32.32 19.03
C GLU A 299 -7.58 -32.36 17.86
N LEU A 300 -7.99 -31.20 17.36
CA LEU A 300 -8.87 -31.10 16.20
C LEU A 300 -8.19 -31.62 14.92
N ALA A 301 -6.88 -31.39 14.77
CA ALA A 301 -6.11 -31.95 13.66
C ALA A 301 -6.03 -33.47 13.72
N ALA A 302 -5.79 -34.05 14.90
CA ALA A 302 -5.77 -35.51 15.10
C ALA A 302 -7.13 -36.18 14.82
N GLN A 303 -8.22 -35.46 15.06
CA GLN A 303 -9.58 -35.90 14.71
C GLN A 303 -9.92 -35.71 13.22
N GLY A 304 -9.00 -35.16 12.41
CA GLY A 304 -9.26 -34.81 11.01
C GLY A 304 -10.21 -33.62 10.83
N LEU A 305 -10.46 -32.86 11.91
CA LEU A 305 -11.45 -31.78 11.93
C LEU A 305 -10.89 -30.45 11.41
N VAL A 306 -9.61 -30.21 11.64
CA VAL A 306 -8.88 -29.04 11.13
C VAL A 306 -7.59 -29.53 10.49
N THR A 307 -7.54 -29.58 9.16
CA THR A 307 -6.37 -30.07 8.41
C THR A 307 -5.63 -28.94 7.69
N TRP A 308 -6.26 -27.78 7.50
CA TRP A 308 -5.66 -26.55 7.00
C TRP A 308 -6.29 -25.32 7.67
N VAL A 309 -5.62 -24.18 7.53
CA VAL A 309 -6.17 -22.84 7.84
C VAL A 309 -6.09 -21.96 6.60
N ASN A 310 -7.12 -21.11 6.39
CA ASN A 310 -7.05 -20.07 5.37
C ASN A 310 -6.32 -18.86 5.97
N TYR A 311 -5.32 -18.34 5.26
CA TYR A 311 -4.57 -17.16 5.70
C TYR A 311 -4.20 -16.29 4.48
N PRO A 312 -3.98 -14.97 4.68
CA PRO A 312 -3.43 -14.14 3.63
C PRO A 312 -1.93 -14.37 3.54
N GLU A 313 -1.38 -14.46 2.33
CA GLU A 313 0.06 -14.53 2.09
C GLU A 313 0.45 -13.33 1.24
N LEU A 314 1.51 -12.59 1.60
CA LEU A 314 2.08 -11.61 0.69
C LEU A 314 2.64 -12.33 -0.54
N GLY A 315 2.13 -11.99 -1.73
CA GLY A 315 2.55 -12.61 -2.98
C GLY A 315 4.02 -12.31 -3.33
N LYS A 316 4.44 -12.78 -4.50
CA LYS A 316 5.77 -12.49 -5.02
C LYS A 316 5.78 -11.17 -5.80
N ALA A 317 6.89 -10.43 -5.70
CA ALA A 317 7.17 -9.31 -6.58
C ALA A 317 7.10 -9.74 -8.06
N ARG A 318 6.59 -8.86 -8.92
CA ARG A 318 6.39 -9.15 -10.35
C ARG A 318 7.37 -8.41 -11.25
N GLY A 319 8.03 -9.17 -12.12
CA GLY A 319 9.00 -8.66 -13.09
C GLY A 319 10.34 -8.28 -12.44
N ARG A 320 11.26 -7.82 -13.28
CA ARG A 320 12.51 -7.21 -12.80
C ARG A 320 12.25 -5.72 -12.55
N TYR A 321 12.83 -5.19 -11.49
CA TYR A 321 12.87 -3.75 -11.25
C TYR A 321 14.07 -3.16 -11.97
N ASP A 322 14.07 -3.26 -13.30
CA ASP A 322 15.12 -2.66 -14.13
C ASP A 322 15.15 -1.15 -13.88
N ARG A 323 16.37 -0.58 -13.89
CA ARG A 323 16.52 0.84 -13.59
C ARG A 323 15.78 1.67 -14.66
N PRO A 324 14.91 2.61 -14.25
CA PRO A 324 14.32 3.54 -15.20
C PRO A 324 15.40 4.37 -15.88
N SER A 325 15.08 4.88 -17.08
CA SER A 325 15.96 5.78 -17.82
C SER A 325 15.43 7.21 -17.76
N PHE A 326 16.32 8.17 -17.56
CA PHE A 326 16.05 9.59 -17.73
C PHE A 326 16.99 10.16 -18.79
N GLN A 327 16.42 10.81 -19.81
CA GLN A 327 17.15 11.61 -20.78
C GLN A 327 16.67 13.06 -20.74
N LEU A 328 17.63 13.98 -20.78
CA LEU A 328 17.43 15.42 -20.85
C LEU A 328 18.11 15.91 -22.12
N ASP A 329 17.34 16.49 -23.05
CA ASP A 329 17.83 16.97 -24.35
C ASP A 329 18.65 15.89 -25.11
N GLY A 330 18.20 14.63 -25.02
CA GLY A 330 18.85 13.46 -25.62
C GLY A 330 20.04 12.88 -24.83
N GLN A 331 20.49 13.54 -23.76
CA GLN A 331 21.60 13.08 -22.93
C GLN A 331 21.08 12.28 -21.72
N SER A 332 21.65 11.10 -21.47
CA SER A 332 21.27 10.28 -20.32
C SER A 332 21.71 10.93 -19.01
N ARG A 333 20.82 10.88 -18.01
CA ARG A 333 21.05 11.38 -16.65
C ARG A 333 20.79 10.27 -15.64
N GLY A 334 21.52 10.31 -14.54
CA GLY A 334 21.34 9.37 -13.44
C GLY A 334 20.01 9.59 -12.71
N LEU A 335 19.37 8.48 -12.34
CA LEU A 335 18.32 8.44 -11.33
C LEU A 335 18.92 7.84 -10.06
N GLU A 336 18.63 8.46 -8.93
CA GLU A 336 19.12 8.06 -7.62
C GLU A 336 17.97 7.68 -6.69
N GLY A 337 18.31 7.27 -5.47
CA GLY A 337 17.33 7.08 -4.42
C GLY A 337 16.27 6.08 -4.84
N ILE A 338 16.68 4.95 -5.43
CA ILE A 338 15.79 3.84 -5.79
C ILE A 338 15.27 3.23 -4.49
N VAL A 339 14.20 3.80 -3.95
CA VAL A 339 13.57 3.37 -2.72
C VAL A 339 12.75 2.11 -3.01
N ALA A 340 12.91 1.09 -2.17
CA ALA A 340 12.30 -0.22 -2.31
C ALA A 340 11.07 -0.38 -1.40
N VAL A 341 9.94 0.14 -1.84
CA VAL A 341 8.66 0.06 -1.09
C VAL A 341 8.21 -1.40 -0.94
N ASP A 342 8.46 -2.23 -1.95
CA ASP A 342 8.24 -3.68 -1.92
C ASP A 342 9.05 -4.40 -0.82
N THR A 343 10.27 -3.94 -0.57
CA THR A 343 11.12 -4.49 0.49
C THR A 343 10.55 -4.13 1.86
N GLU A 344 10.03 -2.92 2.03
CA GLU A 344 9.37 -2.53 3.26
C GLU A 344 8.05 -3.29 3.48
N ALA A 345 7.26 -3.47 2.41
CA ALA A 345 6.06 -4.30 2.47
C ALA A 345 6.39 -5.74 2.91
N GLN A 346 7.48 -6.32 2.39
CA GLN A 346 7.95 -7.65 2.79
C GLN A 346 8.42 -7.69 4.25
N ARG A 347 9.19 -6.70 4.70
CA ARG A 347 9.64 -6.61 6.10
C ARG A 347 8.46 -6.48 7.07
N SER A 348 7.54 -5.55 6.77
CA SER A 348 6.31 -5.35 7.55
C SER A 348 5.48 -6.63 7.61
N TRP A 349 5.38 -7.37 6.49
CA TRP A 349 4.73 -8.67 6.45
C TRP A 349 5.42 -9.72 7.32
N ASP A 350 6.75 -9.84 7.22
CA ASP A 350 7.53 -10.82 7.97
C ASP A 350 7.45 -10.60 9.48
N ALA A 351 7.32 -9.34 9.93
CA ALA A 351 7.14 -8.99 11.33
C ALA A 351 5.80 -9.49 11.90
N VAL A 352 4.73 -9.52 11.10
CA VAL A 352 3.36 -9.82 11.59
C VAL A 352 2.81 -11.18 11.15
N LYS A 353 3.45 -11.88 10.20
CA LYS A 353 2.94 -13.13 9.63
C LYS A 353 2.63 -14.21 10.67
N GLY A 354 3.46 -14.36 11.70
CA GLY A 354 3.26 -15.35 12.76
C GLY A 354 1.99 -15.10 13.55
N THR A 355 1.75 -13.84 13.93
CA THR A 355 0.54 -13.38 14.63
C THR A 355 -0.71 -13.53 13.77
N ILE A 356 -0.61 -13.27 12.47
CA ILE A 356 -1.72 -13.47 11.51
C ILE A 356 -2.08 -14.96 11.40
N ILE A 357 -1.08 -15.84 11.29
CA ILE A 357 -1.31 -17.30 11.23
C ILE A 357 -1.90 -17.80 12.56
N ALA A 358 -1.36 -17.36 13.70
CA ALA A 358 -1.92 -17.69 15.02
C ALA A 358 -3.40 -17.30 15.12
N SER A 359 -3.75 -16.12 14.61
CA SER A 359 -5.13 -15.63 14.59
C SER A 359 -6.03 -16.46 13.67
N ALA A 360 -5.53 -16.86 12.50
CA ALA A 360 -6.25 -17.77 11.59
C ALA A 360 -6.51 -19.13 12.23
N ILE A 361 -5.53 -19.69 12.97
CA ILE A 361 -5.71 -20.93 13.73
C ILE A 361 -6.81 -20.76 14.78
N THR A 362 -6.72 -19.72 15.63
CA THR A 362 -7.72 -19.50 16.68
C THR A 362 -9.12 -19.28 16.12
N ARG A 363 -9.29 -18.52 15.02
CA ARG A 363 -10.58 -18.37 14.34
C ARG A 363 -11.12 -19.70 13.82
N THR A 364 -10.26 -20.51 13.20
CA THR A 364 -10.65 -21.83 12.66
C THR A 364 -11.10 -22.76 13.79
N VAL A 365 -10.33 -22.84 14.89
CA VAL A 365 -10.67 -23.62 16.08
C VAL A 365 -12.00 -23.15 16.68
N ALA A 366 -12.19 -21.84 16.87
CA ALA A 366 -13.40 -21.27 17.43
C ALA A 366 -14.65 -21.61 16.58
N ARG A 367 -14.55 -21.52 15.24
CA ARG A 367 -15.64 -21.88 14.33
C ARG A 367 -16.01 -23.36 14.42
N VAL A 368 -15.03 -24.24 14.52
CA VAL A 368 -15.25 -25.69 14.65
C VAL A 368 -15.91 -26.03 15.99
N VAL A 369 -15.44 -25.42 17.08
CA VAL A 369 -16.04 -25.62 18.42
C VAL A 369 -17.48 -25.11 18.45
N ALA A 370 -17.74 -23.93 17.90
CA ALA A 370 -19.09 -23.38 17.78
C ALA A 370 -20.01 -24.28 16.93
N GLY A 371 -19.49 -24.78 15.80
CA GLY A 371 -20.21 -25.73 14.93
C GLY A 371 -20.63 -27.01 15.66
N LYS A 372 -19.71 -27.62 16.43
CA LYS A 372 -20.02 -28.80 17.25
C LYS A 372 -21.08 -28.53 18.31
N ALA A 373 -21.07 -27.36 18.95
CA ALA A 373 -22.08 -26.99 19.95
C ALA A 373 -23.48 -26.87 19.33
N VAL A 374 -23.57 -26.28 18.14
CA VAL A 374 -24.82 -26.20 17.37
C VAL A 374 -25.29 -27.59 16.97
N GLU A 375 -24.38 -28.44 16.48
CA GLU A 375 -24.70 -29.82 16.08
C GLU A 375 -25.17 -30.69 17.25
N ALA A 376 -24.56 -30.56 18.43
CA ALA A 376 -25.03 -31.24 19.63
C ALA A 376 -26.44 -30.79 20.05
N GLY A 377 -26.74 -29.50 19.92
CA GLY A 377 -28.07 -28.93 20.18
C GLY A 377 -29.14 -29.36 19.17
N THR A 378 -28.80 -29.46 17.88
CA THR A 378 -29.72 -29.91 16.84
C THR A 378 -29.93 -31.42 16.87
N ASN A 379 -28.88 -32.23 17.07
CA ASN A 379 -28.97 -33.69 17.20
C ASN A 379 -29.71 -34.12 18.48
N ALA A 380 -29.67 -33.31 19.54
CA ALA A 380 -30.52 -33.50 20.72
C ALA A 380 -32.02 -33.27 20.41
N ALA A 381 -32.35 -32.52 19.36
CA ALA A 381 -33.72 -32.24 18.92
C ALA A 381 -34.23 -33.17 17.80
N THR A 382 -33.36 -33.88 17.07
CA THR A 382 -33.73 -34.65 15.86
C THR A 382 -33.47 -36.17 15.91
N GLY A 383 -32.91 -36.72 17.00
CA GLY A 383 -32.75 -38.17 17.18
C GLY A 383 -31.42 -38.70 16.63
N LYS A 384 -30.70 -39.48 17.46
CA LYS A 384 -29.24 -39.68 17.41
C LYS A 384 -28.68 -40.63 16.33
N ASP A 385 -29.47 -41.44 15.64
CA ASP A 385 -28.93 -42.67 15.01
C ASP A 385 -29.08 -42.79 13.49
N SER A 386 -29.04 -41.68 12.74
CA SER A 386 -29.05 -41.76 11.27
C SER A 386 -27.66 -41.55 10.66
N PRO A 387 -27.22 -42.38 9.68
CA PRO A 387 -26.04 -42.10 8.84
C PRO A 387 -26.10 -40.74 8.12
N LEU A 388 -27.29 -40.13 8.08
CA LEU A 388 -27.50 -38.75 7.65
C LEU A 388 -26.81 -37.74 8.58
N GLY A 389 -26.68 -38.01 9.89
CA GLY A 389 -26.02 -37.14 10.87
C GLY A 389 -24.50 -37.06 10.68
N LEU A 390 -23.86 -38.20 10.35
CA LEU A 390 -22.42 -38.27 10.05
C LEU A 390 -22.08 -37.57 8.72
N LEU A 391 -22.96 -37.68 7.73
CA LEU A 391 -22.85 -36.94 6.47
C LEU A 391 -23.14 -35.45 6.64
N LEU A 392 -24.09 -35.08 7.50
CA LEU A 392 -24.38 -33.69 7.86
C LEU A 392 -23.18 -33.03 8.55
N GLY A 393 -22.53 -33.71 9.52
CA GLY A 393 -21.32 -33.23 10.21
C GLY A 393 -20.13 -33.00 9.27
N LEU A 394 -19.90 -33.89 8.31
CA LEU A 394 -18.86 -33.71 7.27
C LEU A 394 -19.22 -32.60 6.26
N ALA A 395 -20.51 -32.47 5.90
CA ALA A 395 -20.99 -31.43 4.99
C ALA A 395 -20.93 -30.02 5.62
N THR A 396 -21.29 -29.86 6.90
CA THR A 396 -21.11 -28.60 7.64
C THR A 396 -19.63 -28.25 7.79
N GLN A 397 -18.76 -29.23 7.94
CA GLN A 397 -17.31 -29.02 8.10
C GLN A 397 -16.63 -28.47 6.83
N VAL A 398 -17.01 -28.96 5.64
CA VAL A 398 -16.58 -28.39 4.35
C VAL A 398 -17.13 -26.97 4.18
N THR A 399 -18.37 -26.73 4.64
CA THR A 399 -19.04 -25.43 4.51
C THR A 399 -18.41 -24.36 5.42
N LEU A 400 -18.09 -24.68 6.68
CA LEU A 400 -17.55 -23.71 7.66
C LEU A 400 -16.10 -23.28 7.39
N THR A 401 -15.31 -24.13 6.73
CA THR A 401 -13.94 -23.79 6.30
C THR A 401 -13.91 -23.15 4.91
N ALA A 402 -14.93 -23.36 4.07
CA ALA A 402 -15.10 -22.66 2.79
C ALA A 402 -15.53 -21.19 2.97
N THR A 403 -16.13 -20.82 4.11
CA THR A 403 -16.56 -19.45 4.43
C THR A 403 -15.51 -18.64 5.20
N ASP A 404 -14.31 -19.15 5.42
CA ASP A 404 -13.21 -18.37 6.03
C ASP A 404 -12.43 -17.64 4.94
N THR A 405 -12.83 -16.40 4.64
CA THR A 405 -12.12 -15.52 3.71
C THR A 405 -11.03 -14.76 4.47
N PRO A 406 -9.74 -15.02 4.20
CA PRO A 406 -8.67 -14.29 4.85
C PRO A 406 -8.61 -12.83 4.36
N ASP A 407 -8.18 -11.93 5.23
CA ASP A 407 -7.98 -10.52 4.88
C ASP A 407 -6.81 -10.34 3.92
N THR A 408 -7.11 -10.32 2.62
CA THR A 408 -6.14 -10.09 1.53
C THR A 408 -5.99 -8.61 1.16
N ARG A 409 -6.47 -7.70 2.00
CA ARG A 409 -6.39 -6.27 1.74
C ARG A 409 -4.97 -5.75 1.95
N ASN A 410 -4.48 -5.04 0.95
CA ASN A 410 -3.29 -4.19 0.97
C ASN A 410 -3.42 -3.17 -0.18
N TRP A 411 -2.66 -2.08 -0.16
CA TRP A 411 -2.68 -1.12 -1.28
C TRP A 411 -1.91 -1.69 -2.47
N GLN A 412 -2.62 -2.33 -3.41
CA GLN A 412 -2.01 -3.20 -4.43
C GLN A 412 -1.45 -2.43 -5.64
N THR A 413 -1.87 -1.18 -5.85
CA THR A 413 -1.27 -0.31 -6.86
C THR A 413 -0.19 0.62 -6.30
N LEU A 414 0.18 0.51 -5.02
CA LEU A 414 1.29 1.27 -4.46
C LEU A 414 2.58 0.96 -5.23
N PRO A 415 3.32 1.97 -5.73
CA PRO A 415 4.54 1.73 -6.47
C PRO A 415 5.58 0.95 -5.68
N ALA A 416 6.15 -0.10 -6.27
CA ALA A 416 7.21 -0.89 -5.63
C ALA A 416 8.51 -0.10 -5.48
N ARG A 417 8.78 0.79 -6.44
CA ARG A 417 10.01 1.55 -6.53
C ARG A 417 9.73 3.01 -6.81
N MET A 418 10.50 3.88 -6.20
CA MET A 418 10.57 5.30 -6.55
C MET A 418 12.01 5.68 -6.82
N ALA A 419 12.25 6.48 -7.84
CA ALA A 419 13.56 7.03 -8.15
C ALA A 419 13.45 8.52 -8.45
N PHE A 420 14.50 9.26 -8.10
CA PHE A 420 14.52 10.72 -8.17
C PHE A 420 15.72 11.20 -8.97
N SER A 421 15.62 12.39 -9.55
CA SER A 421 16.77 13.15 -10.04
C SER A 421 16.48 14.63 -9.94
N ARG A 422 17.47 15.42 -9.53
CA ARG A 422 17.41 16.88 -9.55
C ARG A 422 18.51 17.40 -10.45
N VAL A 423 18.16 18.34 -11.31
CA VAL A 423 19.08 18.94 -12.27
C VAL A 423 18.88 20.44 -12.29
N MET A 424 19.95 21.19 -12.01
CA MET A 424 20.00 22.62 -12.25
C MET A 424 20.20 22.89 -13.74
N LEU A 425 19.43 23.82 -14.28
CA LEU A 425 19.30 24.06 -15.70
C LEU A 425 19.24 25.56 -16.00
N ALA A 426 19.96 25.97 -17.05
CA ALA A 426 19.74 27.28 -17.62
C ALA A 426 18.28 27.41 -18.10
N PRO A 427 17.64 28.59 -17.90
CA PRO A 427 16.25 28.81 -18.30
C PRO A 427 15.98 28.53 -19.78
N GLY A 428 14.73 28.18 -20.07
CA GLY A 428 14.24 27.91 -21.42
C GLY A 428 13.70 26.49 -21.62
N PRO A 429 13.32 26.16 -22.87
CA PRO A 429 12.67 24.90 -23.19
C PRO A 429 13.63 23.72 -23.11
N ARG A 430 13.16 22.64 -22.47
CA ARG A 430 13.87 21.37 -22.30
C ARG A 430 13.00 20.20 -22.72
N THR A 431 13.60 19.19 -23.32
CA THR A 431 12.91 17.95 -23.68
C THR A 431 13.32 16.85 -22.72
N ILE A 432 12.35 16.32 -21.98
CA ILE A 432 12.53 15.27 -20.98
C ILE A 432 11.95 13.98 -21.54
N ARG A 433 12.74 12.91 -21.54
CA ARG A 433 12.27 11.56 -21.85
C ARG A 433 12.52 10.64 -20.68
N LEU A 434 11.45 10.05 -20.16
CA LEU A 434 11.48 9.07 -19.09
C LEU A 434 11.02 7.72 -19.65
N SER A 435 11.67 6.63 -19.22
CA SER A 435 11.16 5.29 -19.49
C SER A 435 11.32 4.38 -18.27
N ALA A 436 10.34 3.53 -18.05
CA ALA A 436 10.33 2.52 -17.00
C ALA A 436 9.44 1.37 -17.45
N ARG A 437 9.91 0.13 -17.29
CA ARG A 437 9.12 -1.09 -17.58
C ARG A 437 8.40 -1.04 -18.93
N GLY A 438 9.12 -0.72 -20.01
CA GLY A 438 8.57 -0.62 -21.37
C GLY A 438 7.76 0.64 -21.67
N ALA A 439 7.17 1.29 -20.67
CA ALA A 439 6.47 2.56 -20.83
C ALA A 439 7.46 3.72 -21.03
N THR A 440 7.12 4.64 -21.94
CA THR A 440 7.92 5.83 -22.24
C THR A 440 7.04 7.08 -22.22
N MET A 441 7.55 8.16 -21.64
CA MET A 441 6.94 9.49 -21.71
C MET A 441 7.97 10.50 -22.21
N THR A 442 7.56 11.35 -23.15
CA THR A 442 8.33 12.52 -23.58
C THR A 442 7.53 13.78 -23.26
N LYS A 443 8.13 14.71 -22.52
CA LYS A 443 7.50 15.98 -22.11
C LYS A 443 8.43 17.14 -22.43
N LYS A 444 7.88 18.18 -23.06
CA LYS A 444 8.55 19.48 -23.18
C LYS A 444 8.19 20.32 -21.95
N VAL A 445 9.21 20.91 -21.33
CA VAL A 445 9.06 21.72 -20.12
C VAL A 445 9.84 23.00 -20.31
N ASP A 446 9.23 24.13 -19.97
CA ASP A 446 9.91 25.43 -20.00
C ASP A 446 10.41 25.77 -18.60
N ILE A 447 11.74 25.81 -18.44
CA ILE A 447 12.39 26.10 -17.16
C ILE A 447 12.43 27.61 -16.96
N LYS A 448 11.76 28.09 -15.91
CA LYS A 448 11.73 29.52 -15.59
C LYS A 448 13.00 29.96 -14.83
N PRO A 449 13.49 31.20 -15.04
CA PRO A 449 14.60 31.75 -14.26
C PRO A 449 14.31 31.70 -12.76
N GLY A 450 15.22 31.11 -11.98
CA GLY A 450 15.06 30.90 -10.53
C GLY A 450 13.86 30.02 -10.12
N GLY A 451 13.15 29.45 -11.09
CA GLY A 451 11.96 28.64 -10.87
C GLY A 451 12.28 27.15 -10.75
N PHE A 452 11.23 26.33 -10.67
CA PHE A 452 11.38 24.88 -10.74
C PHE A 452 10.28 24.27 -11.62
N ALA A 453 10.55 23.07 -12.11
CA ALA A 453 9.57 22.24 -12.79
C ALA A 453 9.66 20.81 -12.28
N VAL A 454 8.53 20.11 -12.28
CA VAL A 454 8.44 18.72 -11.85
C VAL A 454 7.91 17.86 -12.98
N VAL A 455 8.60 16.77 -13.27
CA VAL A 455 8.16 15.75 -14.23
C VAL A 455 8.05 14.41 -13.52
N ASN A 456 6.81 13.93 -13.39
CA ASN A 456 6.50 12.63 -12.82
C ASN A 456 6.12 11.61 -13.91
N LEU A 457 6.66 10.40 -13.79
CA LEU A 457 6.23 9.21 -14.52
C LEU A 457 5.84 8.12 -13.50
N THR A 458 4.60 7.66 -13.56
CA THR A 458 4.12 6.51 -12.79
C THR A 458 3.82 5.34 -13.73
N VAL A 459 4.38 4.15 -13.47
CA VAL A 459 4.19 2.94 -14.30
C VAL A 459 3.90 1.75 -13.42
N LEU A 460 2.64 1.32 -13.38
CA LEU A 460 2.17 0.26 -12.48
C LEU A 460 2.25 -1.15 -13.06
N GLU A 461 2.75 -1.31 -14.28
CA GLU A 461 3.00 -2.63 -14.90
C GLU A 461 3.92 -3.50 -14.05
#